data_AF-A0AAW8LVI1-F1
#
_entry.id   AF-A0AAW8LVI1-F1
#
_cell.length_a   1.000
_cell.length_b   1.000
_cell.length_c   1.000
_cell.angle_alpha   90.00
_cell.angle_beta   90.00
_cell.angle_gamma   90.00
#
_symmetry.space_group_name_H-M   'P 1'
#
loop_
_entity.id
_entity.type
_entity.pdbx_description
1 polymer ?
#
loop_
_entity_poly.entity_id
_entity_poly.type
_entity_poly.pdbx_seq_one_letter_code
_entity_poly.pdbx_strand_id
1 'polypeptide(L)'
;MNAIRTFNADGSKFEIVRSDGENMVSYQAFCDGKPIGKPSLVDRAIHHDGTAAGVNLDDVIADAYENAINGMRLEIKKINQ
;
A
#
# COMPACT_ATOMS: atom_id res chain seq x y z
N MET A 1 5.36 -10.71 9.72
CA MET A 1 5.04 -9.38 9.15
C MET A 1 3.53 -9.26 9.14
N ASN A 2 2.97 -8.19 9.70
CA ASN A 2 1.52 -7.97 9.69
C ASN A 2 1.18 -6.95 8.59
N ALA A 3 0.18 -7.26 7.77
CA ALA A 3 -0.34 -6.31 6.81
C ALA A 3 -1.00 -5.13 7.54
N ILE A 4 -0.74 -3.91 7.10
CA ILE A 4 -1.45 -2.71 7.57
C ILE A 4 -2.81 -2.58 6.92
N ARG A 5 -3.00 -3.24 5.76
CA ARG A 5 -4.29 -3.36 5.09
C ARG A 5 -4.36 -4.65 4.27
N THR A 6 -5.52 -5.28 4.29
CA THR A 6 -5.86 -6.43 3.46
C THR A 6 -7.22 -6.20 2.82
N PHE A 7 -7.33 -6.40 1.51
CA PHE A 7 -8.59 -6.27 0.78
C PHE A 7 -8.65 -7.26 -0.38
N ASN A 8 -9.85 -7.60 -0.84
CA ASN A 8 -10.06 -8.51 -1.96
C ASN A 8 -10.50 -7.71 -3.20
N ALA A 9 -9.93 -8.00 -4.35
CA ALA A 9 -10.30 -7.39 -5.63
C ALA A 9 -10.24 -8.43 -6.75
N ASP A 10 -11.36 -8.60 -7.48
CA ASP A 10 -11.52 -9.52 -8.62
C ASP A 10 -11.06 -10.97 -8.34
N GLY A 11 -11.30 -11.47 -7.13
CA GLY A 11 -10.94 -12.84 -6.74
C GLY A 11 -9.51 -13.02 -6.26
N SER A 12 -8.68 -11.98 -6.32
CA SER A 12 -7.35 -11.94 -5.73
C SER A 12 -7.34 -11.22 -4.39
N LYS A 13 -6.49 -11.68 -3.48
CA LYS A 13 -6.23 -11.05 -2.18
C LYS A 13 -5.06 -10.08 -2.31
N PHE A 14 -5.28 -8.84 -1.93
CA PHE A 14 -4.25 -7.81 -1.88
C PHE A 14 -3.87 -7.49 -0.44
N GLU A 15 -2.58 -7.36 -0.19
CA GLU A 15 -2.02 -7.05 1.13
C GLU A 15 -1.01 -5.91 1.00
N ILE A 16 -1.10 -4.92 1.88
CA ILE A 16 -0.10 -3.85 1.98
C ILE A 16 0.62 -4.08 3.30
N VAL A 17 1.93 -4.30 3.23
CA VAL A 17 2.76 -4.68 4.38
C VAL A 17 3.74 -3.56 4.68
N ARG A 18 3.78 -3.13 5.95
CA ARG A 18 4.79 -2.22 6.48
C ARG A 18 5.95 -3.01 7.07
N SER A 19 7.17 -2.57 6.79
CA SER A 19 8.40 -3.06 7.41
C SER A 19 9.18 -1.89 7.96
N ASP A 20 9.45 -1.91 9.26
CA ASP A 20 10.18 -0.87 9.95
C ASP A 20 11.69 -1.15 9.85
N GLY A 21 12.42 -0.24 9.21
CA GLY A 21 13.89 -0.23 9.18
C GLY A 21 14.46 0.78 10.16
N GLU A 22 15.80 0.85 10.22
CA GLU A 22 16.50 1.79 11.10
C GLU A 22 16.15 3.25 10.78
N ASN A 23 16.34 3.64 9.51
CA ASN A 23 16.13 5.02 9.04
C ASN A 23 14.91 5.17 8.11
N MET A 24 14.35 4.05 7.62
CA MET A 24 13.28 4.05 6.62
C MET A 24 12.14 3.15 7.05
N VAL A 25 10.91 3.56 6.74
CA VAL A 25 9.72 2.71 6.74
C VAL A 25 9.46 2.27 5.31
N SER A 26 9.33 0.95 5.09
CA SER A 26 9.09 0.36 3.77
C SER A 26 7.67 -0.17 3.68
N TYR A 27 6.99 0.13 2.57
CA TYR A 27 5.65 -0.38 2.25
C TYR A 27 5.72 -1.18 0.96
N GLN A 28 5.19 -2.41 0.98
CA GLN A 28 5.13 -3.27 -0.19
C GLN A 28 3.71 -3.82 -0.35
N ALA A 29 3.16 -3.67 -1.55
CA ALA A 29 1.92 -4.33 -1.94
C ALA A 29 2.19 -5.75 -2.43
N PHE A 30 1.29 -6.67 -2.12
CA PHE A 30 1.29 -8.06 -2.56
C PHE A 30 -0.08 -8.41 -3.16
N CYS A 31 -0.11 -9.23 -4.21
CA CYS A 31 -1.30 -9.88 -4.77
C CYS A 31 -1.10 -11.38 -4.66
N ASP A 32 -1.99 -12.07 -3.95
CA ASP A 32 -1.93 -13.51 -3.70
C ASP A 32 -0.55 -13.97 -3.20
N GLY A 33 0.04 -13.18 -2.30
CA GLY A 33 1.35 -13.40 -1.70
C GLY A 33 2.56 -13.02 -2.57
N LYS A 34 2.35 -12.53 -3.80
CA LYS A 34 3.43 -12.09 -4.70
C LYS A 34 3.58 -10.57 -4.68
N PRO A 35 4.80 -10.01 -4.60
CA PRO A 35 4.99 -8.57 -4.57
C PRO A 35 4.55 -7.92 -5.89
N ILE A 36 3.91 -6.76 -5.78
CA ILE A 36 3.48 -5.93 -6.91
C ILE A 36 4.33 -4.67 -6.92
N GLY A 37 5.05 -4.46 -8.03
CA GLY A 37 5.95 -3.32 -8.15
C GLY A 37 7.10 -3.35 -7.13
N LYS A 38 7.68 -2.18 -6.88
CA LYS A 38 8.77 -1.98 -5.91
C LYS A 38 8.22 -1.45 -4.58
N PRO A 39 8.94 -1.64 -3.47
CA PRO A 39 8.53 -1.06 -2.20
C PRO A 39 8.63 0.47 -2.25
N SER A 40 7.67 1.14 -1.63
CA SER A 40 7.75 2.58 -1.34
C SER A 40 8.54 2.77 -0.06
N LEU A 41 9.51 3.68 -0.08
CA LEU A 41 10.36 3.97 1.07
C LEU A 41 10.03 5.37 1.58
N VAL A 42 9.78 5.48 2.88
CA VAL A 42 9.50 6.73 3.57
C VAL A 42 10.56 6.93 4.64
N ASP A 43 11.11 8.13 4.72
CA ASP A 43 12.03 8.48 5.81
C ASP A 43 11.30 8.38 7.16
N ARG A 44 11.95 7.76 8.14
CA ARG A 44 11.33 7.51 9.44
C ARG A 44 10.97 8.80 10.19
N ALA A 45 11.75 9.87 10.04
CA ALA A 45 11.42 11.16 10.66
C ALA A 45 10.12 11.72 10.06
N ILE A 46 9.95 11.65 8.74
CA ILE A 46 8.69 12.05 8.08
C ILE A 46 7.52 11.19 8.57
N HIS A 47 7.72 9.88 8.69
CA HIS A 47 6.68 8.96 9.19
C HIS A 47 6.25 9.31 10.63
N HIS A 48 7.23 9.54 11.50
CA HIS A 48 7.02 9.90 12.89
C HIS A 48 6.37 11.29 13.04
N ASP A 49 6.85 12.30 12.31
CA ASP A 49 6.35 13.67 12.39
C ASP A 49 4.92 13.79 11.85
N GLY A 50 4.60 13.05 10.78
CA GLY A 50 3.23 12.94 10.30
C GLY A 50 2.29 12.33 11.34
N THR A 51 2.74 11.26 12.00
CA THR A 51 2.00 10.64 13.10
C THR A 51 1.81 11.60 14.28
N ALA A 52 2.84 12.37 14.65
CA ALA A 52 2.77 13.37 15.71
C ALA A 52 1.82 14.53 15.36
N ALA A 53 1.68 14.87 14.08
CA ALA A 53 0.70 15.83 13.58
C ALA A 53 -0.74 15.27 13.48
N GLY A 54 -0.97 14.02 13.89
CA GLY A 54 -2.28 13.35 13.84
C GLY A 54 -2.61 12.75 12.47
N VAL A 55 -1.65 12.67 11.56
CA VAL A 55 -1.82 12.01 10.25
C VAL A 55 -1.40 10.56 10.38
N ASN A 56 -2.35 9.63 10.18
CA ASN A 56 -2.01 8.21 10.08
C ASN A 56 -1.42 7.91 8.68
N LEU A 57 -0.10 8.02 8.55
CA LEU A 57 0.59 7.80 7.28
C LEU A 57 0.45 6.36 6.76
N ASP A 58 0.21 5.39 7.64
CA ASP A 58 -0.08 4.02 7.20
C ASP A 58 -1.40 3.95 6.43
N ASP A 59 -2.45 4.64 6.89
CA ASP A 59 -3.72 4.70 6.19
C ASP A 59 -3.59 5.46 4.87
N VAL A 60 -2.90 6.61 4.86
CA VAL A 60 -2.68 7.40 3.64
C VAL A 60 -1.97 6.58 2.56
N ILE A 61 -0.91 5.86 2.93
CA ILE A 61 -0.18 5.03 1.98
C ILE A 61 -1.01 3.82 1.57
N ALA A 62 -1.75 3.21 2.48
CA ALA A 62 -2.61 2.10 2.15
C ALA A 62 -3.74 2.51 1.18
N ASP A 63 -4.35 3.68 1.40
CA ASP A 63 -5.32 4.29 0.48
C ASP A 63 -4.70 4.54 -0.90
N ALA A 64 -3.46 5.04 -0.97
CA ALA A 64 -2.78 5.29 -2.23
C ALA A 64 -2.55 3.98 -3.03
N TYR A 65 -2.10 2.91 -2.37
CA TYR A 65 -1.95 1.59 -3.00
C TYR A 65 -3.29 1.04 -3.48
N GLU A 66 -4.31 1.07 -2.62
CA GLU A 66 -5.64 0.56 -2.95
C GLU A 66 -6.28 1.34 -4.10
N ASN A 67 -6.18 2.67 -4.09
CA ASN A 67 -6.65 3.52 -5.17
C ASN A 67 -5.92 3.26 -6.49
N ALA A 68 -4.60 3.05 -6.47
CA ALA A 68 -3.85 2.70 -7.68
C ALA A 68 -4.29 1.34 -8.25
N ILE A 69 -4.44 0.33 -7.39
CA ILE A 69 -4.91 -1.01 -7.78
C ILE A 69 -6.33 -0.93 -8.35
N ASN A 70 -7.23 -0.21 -7.70
CA ASN A 70 -8.61 -0.03 -8.17
C ASN A 70 -8.71 0.84 -9.43
N GLY A 71 -7.85 1.84 -9.58
CA GLY A 71 -7.77 2.69 -10.77
C GLY A 71 -7.39 1.92 -12.03
N MET A 72 -6.35 1.09 -11.97
CA MET A 72 -5.96 0.22 -13.09
C MET A 72 -7.10 -0.73 -13.53
N ARG A 73 -7.95 -1.14 -12.59
CA ARG A 73 -9.12 -1.99 -12.90
C ARG A 73 -10.20 -1.27 -13.70
N LEU A 74 -10.41 0.02 -13.45
CA LEU A 74 -11.38 0.82 -14.23
C LEU A 74 -10.99 0.92 -15.70
N GLU A 75 -9.68 0.94 -16.00
CA GLU A 75 -9.21 0.97 -17.39
C GLU A 75 -9.39 -0.40 -18.07
N ILE A 76 -9.06 -1.51 -17.40
CA ILE A 76 -9.21 -2.86 -17.97
C ILE A 76 -10.68 -3.19 -18.29
N LYS A 77 -11.62 -2.82 -17.43
CA LYS A 77 -13.06 -3.06 -17.69
C LYS A 77 -13.60 -2.25 -18.87
N LYS A 78 -13.08 -1.04 -19.12
CA LYS A 78 -13.47 -0.22 -20.28
C LYS A 78 -12.91 -0.74 -21.60
N ILE A 79 -11.78 -1.44 -21.60
CA ILE A 79 -11.19 -2.03 -22.81
C ILE A 79 -11.99 -3.25 -23.30
N ASN A 80 -12.68 -3.95 -22.39
CA ASN A 80 -13.42 -5.18 -22.68
C ASN A 80 -14.94 -4.98 -22.85
N GLN A 81 -15.41 -3.73 -23.00
CA GLN A 81 -16.80 -3.37 -23.28
C GLN A 81 -16.92 -2.75 -24.66
#